data_AF-A0A6J3HYF1-F1
#
_entry.id   AF-A0A6J3HYF1-F1
#
_cell.length_a   1.000
_cell.length_b   1.000
_cell.length_c   1.000
_cell.angle_alpha   90.00
_cell.angle_beta   90.00
_cell.angle_gamma   90.00
#
_symmetry.space_group_name_H-M   'P 1'
#
loop_
_entity.id
_entity.type
_entity.pdbx_description
1 polymer ?
#
loop_
_entity_poly.entity_id
_entity_poly.type
_entity_poly.pdbx_seq_one_letter_code
_entity_poly.pdbx_strand_id
1 'polypeptide(L)'
;MVRDGMAAALRPSCGVLLQALQFSAYPGAGGSGSACYRCPLGAKRYLLTDNIVKLKEFQHKKVAVACNLPGTKETYFRNLEEKLIQNKLILKGELITLLHLCESRDHVELAKNVIYRYHAENRNITVGEYKFGPLFMRLCYELDLEESAVELMKDQHLQGFFSDSTSFNILMDMLFIKGKYESALEVLLEMKNQDVKFTIDTYVLAFAICYKLNSPESFKICTILREEALLKGEILSRRASCFAVALALNQIILHIQLNMLENVIEILKNATEGNLSKYVKRQVFSEEVLAKVREKVKDVPALVAKFDELYGKLHVSGQVTTYSLDAVLCHIPGGRKSHMFLLNKRMVSRRTFQPLGQSLLAE
;
A
#
# COMPACT_ATOMS: atom_id res chain seq x y z
N MET A 1 37.69 55.95 -7.15
CA MET A 1 36.25 56.28 -7.00
C MET A 1 35.52 55.46 -8.06
N VAL A 2 35.18 54.20 -7.79
CA VAL A 2 33.95 53.72 -7.12
C VAL A 2 32.69 54.13 -7.89
N ARG A 3 32.04 53.15 -8.55
CA ARG A 3 30.70 52.69 -8.12
C ARG A 3 30.29 51.38 -8.80
N ASP A 4 30.17 50.36 -7.95
CA ASP A 4 29.52 49.08 -8.16
C ASP A 4 28.03 49.24 -8.45
N GLY A 5 27.53 48.42 -9.38
CA GLY A 5 26.09 48.15 -9.56
C GLY A 5 25.77 46.74 -9.07
N MET A 6 25.37 46.61 -7.80
CA MET A 6 24.80 45.39 -7.24
C MET A 6 23.42 45.12 -7.88
N ALA A 7 23.32 44.05 -8.67
CA ALA A 7 22.03 43.45 -9.01
C ALA A 7 21.52 42.65 -7.80
N ALA A 8 20.49 43.16 -7.14
CA ALA A 8 19.81 42.47 -6.06
C ALA A 8 19.09 41.22 -6.61
N ALA A 9 19.60 40.03 -6.28
CA ALA A 9 18.90 38.78 -6.49
C ALA A 9 17.67 38.75 -5.55
N LEU A 10 16.49 39.04 -6.11
CA LEU A 10 15.21 38.89 -5.43
C LEU A 10 15.00 37.40 -5.10
N ARG A 11 15.19 37.04 -3.83
CA ARG A 11 14.73 35.76 -3.28
C ARG A 11 13.20 35.68 -3.43
N PRO A 12 12.63 34.62 -4.00
CA PRO A 12 11.20 34.39 -3.91
C PRO A 12 10.81 34.31 -2.43
N SER A 13 9.81 35.07 -2.02
CA SER A 13 9.32 35.01 -0.64
C SER A 13 8.73 33.62 -0.39
N CYS A 14 9.13 32.97 0.71
CA CYS A 14 8.71 31.61 1.10
C CYS A 14 7.16 31.47 1.15
N GLY A 15 6.42 32.59 1.19
CA GLY A 15 4.96 32.66 1.07
C GLY A 15 4.38 32.26 -0.30
N VAL A 16 5.08 32.52 -1.41
CA VAL A 16 4.59 32.16 -2.76
C VAL A 16 4.65 30.65 -2.99
N LEU A 17 5.69 29.97 -2.48
CA LEU A 17 5.82 28.50 -2.53
C LEU A 17 4.78 27.78 -1.66
N LEU A 18 4.46 28.33 -0.49
CA LEU A 18 3.37 27.83 0.37
C LEU A 18 1.99 27.94 -0.30
N GLN A 19 1.76 29.02 -1.06
CA GLN A 19 0.50 29.23 -1.78
C GLN A 19 0.36 28.30 -2.99
N ALA A 20 1.45 28.01 -3.70
CA ALA A 20 1.46 27.03 -4.79
C ALA A 20 1.17 25.59 -4.31
N LEU A 21 1.62 25.22 -3.12
CA LEU A 21 1.30 23.92 -2.50
C LEU A 21 -0.16 23.79 -2.06
N GLN A 22 -0.83 24.89 -1.71
CA GLN A 22 -2.28 24.87 -1.44
C GLN A 22 -3.13 24.58 -2.69
N PHE A 23 -2.61 24.88 -3.88
CA PHE A 23 -3.30 24.60 -5.16
C PHE A 23 -2.97 23.21 -5.76
N SER A 24 -2.00 22.48 -5.22
CA SER A 24 -1.63 21.12 -5.69
C SER A 24 -2.48 19.99 -5.05
N ALA A 25 -3.71 20.30 -4.63
CA ALA A 25 -4.67 19.28 -4.28
C ALA A 25 -5.18 18.60 -5.57
N TYR A 26 -4.49 17.51 -5.98
CA TYR A 26 -4.91 16.47 -6.93
C TYR A 26 -5.98 16.86 -7.98
N PRO A 27 -5.61 17.11 -9.26
CA PRO A 27 -6.60 17.11 -10.33
C PRO A 27 -7.00 15.66 -10.64
N GLY A 28 -8.18 15.25 -10.21
CA GLY A 28 -8.75 13.94 -10.53
C GLY A 28 -9.25 13.90 -11.98
N ALA A 29 -8.58 13.12 -12.82
CA ALA A 29 -9.07 12.75 -14.15
C ALA A 29 -10.34 11.87 -14.02
N GLY A 30 -11.42 12.32 -14.67
CA GLY A 30 -12.67 11.56 -14.80
C GLY A 30 -12.52 10.40 -15.76
N GLY A 31 -12.59 9.17 -15.24
CA GLY A 31 -12.74 7.96 -16.03
C GLY A 31 -14.18 7.46 -15.94
N SER A 32 -14.88 7.46 -17.07
CA SER A 32 -16.15 6.76 -17.25
C SER A 32 -15.90 5.25 -17.19
N GLY A 33 -16.42 4.60 -16.14
CA GLY A 33 -16.25 3.18 -15.90
C GLY A 33 -17.52 2.59 -15.26
N SER A 34 -17.98 1.50 -15.87
CA SER A 34 -19.24 0.78 -15.63
C SER A 34 -19.66 0.62 -14.16
N ALA A 35 -20.97 0.74 -13.94
CA ALA A 35 -21.63 0.73 -12.65
C ALA A 35 -21.62 -0.65 -11.96
N CYS A 36 -20.88 -0.77 -10.86
CA CYS A 36 -21.35 -1.38 -9.62
C CYS A 36 -20.40 -0.97 -8.47
N TYR A 37 -20.90 -0.86 -7.24
CA TYR A 37 -20.22 -0.36 -6.03
C TYR A 37 -20.14 1.17 -5.85
N ARG A 38 -21.29 1.85 -5.78
CA ARG A 38 -21.36 3.17 -5.12
C ARG A 38 -21.31 2.98 -3.61
N CYS A 39 -20.17 3.28 -3.00
CA CYS A 39 -20.13 3.71 -1.60
C CYS A 39 -20.78 5.12 -1.52
N PRO A 40 -21.69 5.43 -0.58
CA PRO A 40 -22.42 6.72 -0.57
C PRO A 40 -21.57 7.97 -0.27
N LEU A 41 -20.26 7.82 -0.11
CA LEU A 41 -19.33 8.92 0.09
C LEU A 41 -18.16 8.65 -0.86
N GLY A 42 -17.95 9.53 -1.84
CA GLY A 42 -16.84 9.50 -2.80
C GLY A 42 -15.43 9.66 -2.17
N ALA A 43 -15.24 9.17 -0.95
CA ALA A 43 -13.95 9.11 -0.29
C ALA A 43 -13.12 7.96 -0.87
N LYS A 44 -12.09 8.30 -1.65
CA LYS A 44 -11.01 7.36 -1.99
C LYS A 44 -10.39 6.87 -0.68
N ARG A 45 -10.59 5.58 -0.34
CA ARG A 45 -9.93 4.95 0.80
C ARG A 45 -8.54 4.47 0.37
N TYR A 46 -7.52 5.26 0.64
CA TYR A 46 -6.11 4.91 0.42
C TYR A 46 -5.73 3.60 1.16
N LEU A 47 -4.85 2.77 0.59
CA LEU A 47 -4.39 1.54 1.25
C LEU A 47 -3.47 1.87 2.41
N LEU A 48 -2.57 2.84 2.21
CA LEU A 48 -1.76 3.42 3.27
C LEU A 48 -2.37 4.72 3.82
N THR A 49 -1.98 5.08 5.04
CA THR A 49 -2.33 6.37 5.65
C THR A 49 -1.24 7.39 5.39
N ASP A 50 -1.58 8.68 5.45
CA ASP A 50 -0.62 9.79 5.34
C ASP A 50 0.52 9.67 6.37
N ASN A 51 0.27 9.07 7.54
CA ASN A 51 1.31 8.83 8.55
C ASN A 51 2.39 7.83 8.11
N ILE A 52 2.08 6.95 7.16
CA ILE A 52 3.00 5.94 6.61
C ILE A 52 3.70 6.53 5.39
N VAL A 53 2.92 7.08 4.45
CA VAL A 53 3.44 7.66 3.22
C VAL A 53 4.26 8.91 3.52
N LYS A 54 3.82 9.76 4.46
CA LYS A 54 4.44 11.02 4.90
C LYS A 54 4.72 12.01 3.76
N LEU A 55 3.77 12.13 2.83
CA LEU A 55 3.95 12.96 1.63
C LEU A 55 3.93 14.46 1.99
N LYS A 56 3.06 14.86 2.92
CA LYS A 56 3.00 16.27 3.38
C LYS A 56 4.25 16.67 4.14
N GLU A 57 4.77 15.82 5.03
CA GLU A 57 6.02 16.11 5.73
C GLU A 57 7.20 16.20 4.78
N PHE A 58 7.21 15.38 3.71
CA PHE A 58 8.20 15.49 2.65
C PHE A 58 8.11 16.84 1.93
N GLN A 59 6.92 17.25 1.50
CA GLN A 59 6.68 18.55 0.86
C GLN A 59 7.09 19.74 1.72
N HIS A 60 6.72 19.73 3.01
CA HIS A 60 7.16 20.77 3.94
C HIS A 60 8.68 20.83 4.08
N LYS A 61 9.35 19.66 4.12
CA LYS A 61 10.82 19.61 4.14
C LYS A 61 11.43 20.13 2.84
N LYS A 62 10.84 19.89 1.67
CA LYS A 62 11.31 20.47 0.40
C LYS A 62 11.35 21.99 0.47
N VAL A 63 10.26 22.61 0.94
CA VAL A 63 10.19 24.07 1.13
C VAL A 63 11.24 24.55 2.12
N ALA A 64 11.38 23.87 3.26
CA ALA A 64 12.38 24.24 4.27
C ALA A 64 13.82 24.15 3.74
N VAL A 65 14.15 23.10 2.97
CA VAL A 65 15.47 22.95 2.35
C VAL A 65 15.70 24.04 1.30
N ALA A 66 14.72 24.32 0.44
CA ALA A 66 14.82 25.37 -0.57
C ALA A 66 15.00 26.76 0.05
N CYS A 67 14.23 27.11 1.09
CA CYS A 67 14.34 28.42 1.76
C CYS A 67 15.67 28.60 2.53
N ASN A 68 16.35 27.50 2.90
CA ASN A 68 17.63 27.52 3.62
C ASN A 68 18.85 27.19 2.74
N LEU A 69 18.68 27.02 1.43
CA LEU A 69 19.77 26.64 0.53
C LEU A 69 20.82 27.76 0.41
N PRO A 70 22.11 27.48 0.64
CA PRO A 70 23.17 28.42 0.32
C PRO A 70 23.33 28.55 -1.20
N GLY A 71 22.90 29.69 -1.76
CA GLY A 71 22.96 29.95 -3.19
C GLY A 71 21.67 29.59 -3.93
N THR A 72 21.77 29.26 -5.23
CA THR A 72 20.62 28.88 -6.06
C THR A 72 20.58 27.36 -6.28
N LYS A 73 19.37 26.83 -6.54
CA LYS A 73 19.15 25.42 -6.87
C LYS A 73 19.99 24.97 -8.07
N GLU A 74 20.08 25.81 -9.10
CA GLU A 74 20.80 25.55 -10.33
C GLU A 74 22.32 25.47 -10.08
N THR A 75 22.84 26.34 -9.21
CA THR A 75 24.24 26.29 -8.80
C THR A 75 24.55 25.04 -8.00
N TYR A 76 23.63 24.63 -7.12
CA TYR A 76 23.77 23.41 -6.35
C TYR A 76 23.81 22.15 -7.24
N PHE A 77 22.94 22.06 -8.26
CA PHE A 77 22.94 20.93 -9.20
C PHE A 77 24.20 20.88 -10.06
N ARG A 78 24.62 22.02 -10.62
CA ARG A 78 25.86 22.10 -11.40
C ARG A 78 27.08 21.67 -10.57
N ASN A 79 27.16 22.09 -9.31
CA ASN A 79 28.25 21.67 -8.42
C ASN A 79 28.26 20.15 -8.18
N LEU A 80 27.08 19.52 -8.09
CA LEU A 80 26.97 18.07 -7.96
C LEU A 80 27.35 17.34 -9.24
N GLU A 81 26.94 17.84 -10.41
CA GLU A 81 27.37 17.31 -11.71
C GLU A 81 28.89 17.39 -11.87
N GLU A 82 29.50 18.53 -11.54
CA GLU A 82 30.95 18.69 -11.55
C GLU A 82 31.65 17.72 -10.60
N LYS A 83 31.08 17.46 -9.41
CA LYS A 83 31.59 16.44 -8.48
C LYS A 83 31.53 15.04 -9.07
N LEU A 84 30.45 14.67 -9.76
CA LEU A 84 30.34 13.38 -10.45
C LEU A 84 31.43 13.24 -11.53
N ILE A 85 31.62 14.27 -12.36
CA ILE A 85 32.66 14.29 -13.41
C ILE A 85 34.06 14.18 -12.82
N GLN A 86 34.33 14.91 -11.73
CA GLN A 86 35.62 14.91 -11.04
C GLN A 86 35.81 13.70 -10.11
N ASN A 87 34.83 12.79 -10.06
CA ASN A 87 34.83 11.62 -9.20
C ASN A 87 35.04 11.93 -7.70
N LYS A 88 34.52 13.08 -7.24
CA LYS A 88 34.59 13.52 -5.84
C LYS A 88 33.52 12.83 -5.01
N LEU A 89 33.83 12.58 -3.74
CA LEU A 89 32.94 11.93 -2.78
C LEU A 89 31.63 12.72 -2.61
N ILE A 90 30.51 12.00 -2.66
CA ILE A 90 29.17 12.53 -2.44
C ILE A 90 28.81 12.39 -0.96
N LEU A 91 28.56 13.51 -0.30
CA LEU A 91 28.19 13.48 1.11
C LEU A 91 26.70 13.14 1.28
N LYS A 92 26.38 12.45 2.37
CA LYS A 92 24.99 12.13 2.76
C LYS A 92 24.07 13.36 2.74
N GLY A 93 24.51 14.46 3.34
CA GLY A 93 23.74 15.71 3.38
C GLY A 93 23.51 16.31 2.00
N GLU A 94 24.41 16.03 1.05
CA GLU A 94 24.28 16.53 -0.31
C GLU A 94 23.20 15.79 -1.09
N LEU A 95 23.17 14.46 -0.97
CA LEU A 95 22.11 13.64 -1.57
C LEU A 95 20.75 13.93 -0.92
N ILE A 96 20.68 14.13 0.40
CA ILE A 96 19.43 14.54 1.07
C ILE A 96 18.92 15.86 0.50
N THR A 97 19.79 16.88 0.39
CA THR A 97 19.42 18.19 -0.14
C THR A 97 18.98 18.09 -1.60
N LEU A 98 19.73 17.36 -2.44
CA LEU A 98 19.39 17.12 -3.84
C LEU A 98 17.96 16.58 -3.99
N LEU A 99 17.64 15.49 -3.28
CA LEU A 99 16.32 14.84 -3.36
C LEU A 99 15.16 15.76 -2.93
N HIS A 100 15.40 16.70 -2.00
CA HIS A 100 14.39 17.68 -1.59
C HIS A 100 14.27 18.86 -2.57
N LEU A 101 15.27 19.10 -3.41
CA LEU A 101 15.25 20.16 -4.43
C LEU A 101 14.74 19.70 -5.80
N CYS A 102 14.68 18.38 -6.06
CA CYS A 102 14.17 17.84 -7.32
C CYS A 102 12.70 18.22 -7.55
N GLU A 103 12.36 18.63 -8.77
CA GLU A 103 11.02 19.14 -9.14
C GLU A 103 10.61 18.74 -10.57
N SER A 104 11.54 18.16 -11.35
CA SER A 104 11.34 17.78 -12.74
C SER A 104 11.99 16.41 -13.01
N ARG A 105 11.66 15.79 -14.15
CA ARG A 105 12.26 14.53 -14.57
C ARG A 105 13.78 14.62 -14.72
N ASP A 106 14.28 15.70 -15.29
CA ASP A 106 15.72 15.94 -15.47
C ASP A 106 16.46 15.99 -14.12
N HIS A 107 15.85 16.62 -13.11
CA HIS A 107 16.42 16.63 -11.76
C HIS A 107 16.48 15.23 -11.15
N VAL A 108 15.49 14.38 -11.44
CA VAL A 108 15.46 12.99 -10.96
C VAL A 108 16.53 12.14 -11.65
N GLU A 109 16.84 12.41 -12.92
CA GLU A 109 17.91 11.69 -13.63
C GLU A 109 19.29 12.01 -13.01
N LEU A 110 19.56 13.28 -12.69
CA LEU A 110 20.73 13.63 -11.90
C LEU A 110 20.72 12.93 -10.54
N ALA A 111 19.57 12.90 -9.85
CA ALA A 111 19.45 12.23 -8.56
C ALA A 111 19.74 10.73 -8.64
N LYS A 112 19.32 10.03 -9.70
CA LYS A 112 19.67 8.62 -9.95
C LYS A 112 21.19 8.46 -10.04
N ASN A 113 21.86 9.28 -10.85
CA ASN A 113 23.33 9.23 -11.01
C ASN A 113 24.06 9.44 -9.67
N VAL A 114 23.59 10.41 -8.87
CA VAL A 114 24.14 10.67 -7.53
C VAL A 114 23.84 9.50 -6.57
N ILE A 115 22.68 8.85 -6.65
CA ILE A 115 22.33 7.65 -5.87
C ILE A 115 23.29 6.50 -6.19
N TYR A 116 23.52 6.19 -7.47
CA TYR A 116 24.48 5.14 -7.85
C TYR A 116 25.88 5.44 -7.31
N ARG A 117 26.34 6.68 -7.47
CA ARG A 117 27.67 7.08 -6.97
C ARG A 117 27.75 6.95 -5.46
N TYR A 118 26.79 7.53 -4.74
CA TYR A 118 26.72 7.47 -3.28
C TYR A 118 26.67 6.02 -2.77
N HIS A 119 25.81 5.18 -3.36
CA HIS A 119 25.71 3.78 -2.95
C HIS A 119 27.02 3.03 -3.18
N ALA A 120 27.67 3.21 -4.34
CA ALA A 120 28.96 2.60 -4.64
C ALA A 120 30.06 3.02 -3.64
N GLU A 121 30.05 4.27 -3.17
CA GLU A 121 31.00 4.78 -2.16
C GLU A 121 30.77 4.19 -0.77
N ASN A 122 29.53 3.83 -0.45
CA ASN A 122 29.11 3.49 0.91
C ASN A 122 28.72 2.01 1.10
N ARG A 123 29.02 1.12 0.14
CA ARG A 123 28.63 -0.31 0.19
C ARG A 123 28.99 -1.07 1.47
N ASN A 124 30.01 -0.63 2.21
CA ASN A 124 30.54 -1.32 3.38
C ASN A 124 30.06 -0.75 4.73
N ILE A 125 29.17 0.26 4.74
CA ILE A 125 28.71 0.90 5.97
C ILE A 125 27.36 0.31 6.38
N THR A 126 27.34 -0.49 7.44
CA THR A 126 26.17 -1.33 7.79
C THR A 126 25.33 -0.82 8.96
N VAL A 127 25.75 0.20 9.71
CA VAL A 127 25.09 0.58 10.98
C VAL A 127 24.64 2.04 10.99
N GLY A 128 23.31 2.26 11.10
CA GLY A 128 22.71 3.58 11.31
C GLY A 128 22.63 4.47 10.07
N GLU A 129 22.78 3.91 8.86
CA GLU A 129 22.73 4.68 7.63
C GLU A 129 21.34 5.30 7.40
N TYR A 130 21.33 6.48 6.79
CA TYR A 130 20.09 7.17 6.45
C TYR A 130 19.32 6.42 5.37
N LYS A 131 18.02 6.26 5.59
CA LYS A 131 17.14 5.52 4.69
C LYS A 131 16.72 6.42 3.52
N PHE A 132 17.51 6.41 2.46
CA PHE A 132 17.24 7.16 1.23
C PHE A 132 16.06 6.59 0.44
N GLY A 133 15.85 5.27 0.48
CA GLY A 133 14.78 4.59 -0.26
C GLY A 133 13.40 5.25 -0.10
N PRO A 134 12.87 5.43 1.12
CA PRO A 134 11.57 6.08 1.31
C PRO A 134 11.55 7.54 0.87
N LEU A 135 12.68 8.26 0.90
CA LEU A 135 12.76 9.64 0.44
C LEU A 135 12.62 9.73 -1.09
N PHE A 136 13.37 8.89 -1.80
CA PHE A 136 13.29 8.81 -3.26
C PHE A 136 11.91 8.34 -3.72
N MET A 137 11.30 7.36 -3.04
CA MET A 137 9.95 6.88 -3.39
C MET A 137 8.88 7.96 -3.24
N ARG A 138 8.99 8.86 -2.24
CA ARG A 138 8.10 10.03 -2.11
C ARG A 138 8.31 11.05 -3.23
N LEU A 139 9.55 11.27 -3.64
CA LEU A 139 9.86 12.13 -4.78
C LEU A 139 9.22 11.59 -6.06
N CYS A 140 9.35 10.29 -6.33
CA CYS A 140 8.69 9.64 -7.46
C CYS A 140 7.16 9.69 -7.35
N TYR A 141 6.61 9.53 -6.15
CA TYR A 141 5.18 9.66 -5.88
C TYR A 141 4.66 11.06 -6.24
N GLU A 142 5.37 12.11 -5.82
CA GLU A 142 4.99 13.49 -6.10
C GLU A 142 5.07 13.84 -7.60
N LEU A 143 6.10 13.34 -8.29
CA LEU A 143 6.36 13.66 -9.70
C LEU A 143 5.74 12.69 -10.71
N ASP A 144 4.95 11.73 -10.23
CA ASP A 144 4.29 10.73 -11.08
C ASP A 144 5.30 9.89 -11.91
N LEU A 145 6.35 9.40 -11.22
CA LEU A 145 7.48 8.68 -11.81
C LEU A 145 7.55 7.22 -11.34
N GLU A 146 6.42 6.51 -11.39
CA GLU A 146 6.37 5.12 -10.95
C GLU A 146 7.27 4.18 -11.75
N GLU A 147 7.45 4.41 -13.05
CA GLU A 147 8.32 3.57 -13.89
C GLU A 147 9.78 3.69 -13.46
N SER A 148 10.26 4.91 -13.27
CA SER A 148 11.62 5.17 -12.78
C SER A 148 11.83 4.63 -11.36
N ALA A 149 10.79 4.61 -10.53
CA ALA A 149 10.85 4.02 -9.19
C ALA A 149 10.95 2.49 -9.23
N VAL A 150 10.17 1.83 -10.11
CA VAL A 150 10.23 0.37 -10.32
C VAL A 150 11.59 -0.04 -10.88
N GLU A 151 12.08 0.67 -11.90
CA GLU A 151 13.39 0.46 -12.51
C GLU A 151 14.50 0.49 -11.45
N LEU A 152 14.58 1.59 -10.69
CA LEU A 152 15.67 1.78 -9.72
C LEU A 152 15.58 0.78 -8.54
N MET A 153 14.38 0.41 -8.11
CA MET A 153 14.19 -0.54 -7.00
C MET A 153 14.63 -1.96 -7.35
N LYS A 154 14.48 -2.36 -8.61
CA LYS A 154 14.86 -3.68 -9.12
C LYS A 154 16.31 -3.74 -9.59
N ASP A 155 17.04 -2.63 -9.56
CA ASP A 155 18.42 -2.58 -10.03
C ASP A 155 19.37 -3.32 -9.07
N GLN A 156 20.05 -4.35 -9.58
CA GLN A 156 21.00 -5.16 -8.84
C GLN A 156 22.22 -4.36 -8.35
N HIS A 157 22.62 -3.28 -9.04
CA HIS A 157 23.72 -2.42 -8.63
C HIS A 157 23.41 -1.59 -7.37
N LEU A 158 22.11 -1.47 -7.04
CA LEU A 158 21.59 -0.78 -5.85
C LEU A 158 21.07 -1.75 -4.78
N GLN A 159 21.48 -3.01 -4.82
CA GLN A 159 21.04 -3.99 -3.83
C GLN A 159 21.40 -3.53 -2.40
N GLY A 160 20.40 -3.55 -1.52
CA GLY A 160 20.51 -3.06 -0.14
C GLY A 160 20.19 -1.56 0.04
N PHE A 161 20.23 -0.75 -1.03
CA PHE A 161 19.87 0.68 -0.96
C PHE A 161 18.41 0.89 -0.54
N PHE A 162 17.51 0.04 -1.04
CA PHE A 162 16.07 0.08 -0.72
C PHE A 162 15.67 -0.85 0.44
N SER A 163 16.60 -1.25 1.31
CA SER A 163 16.38 -2.22 2.40
C SER A 163 15.26 -1.89 3.42
N ASP A 164 14.67 -0.69 3.38
CA ASP A 164 13.52 -0.34 4.22
C ASP A 164 12.19 -0.69 3.54
N SER A 165 11.36 -1.49 4.24
CA SER A 165 10.01 -1.88 3.82
C SER A 165 9.11 -0.71 3.41
N THR A 166 9.29 0.49 3.98
CA THR A 166 8.53 1.69 3.61
C THR A 166 8.76 2.08 2.16
N SER A 167 9.95 1.84 1.60
CA SER A 167 10.25 2.15 0.19
C SER A 167 9.34 1.33 -0.73
N PHE A 168 9.31 0.03 -0.52
CA PHE A 168 8.45 -0.91 -1.24
C PHE A 168 6.97 -0.60 -1.03
N ASN A 169 6.57 -0.33 0.22
CA ASN A 169 5.17 -0.03 0.55
C ASN A 169 4.68 1.26 -0.14
N ILE A 170 5.48 2.33 -0.19
CA ILE A 170 5.12 3.57 -0.92
C ILE A 170 4.97 3.29 -2.42
N LEU A 171 5.91 2.54 -3.02
CA LEU A 171 5.85 2.20 -4.44
C LEU A 171 4.63 1.33 -4.78
N MET A 172 4.36 0.30 -3.96
CA MET A 172 3.17 -0.55 -4.13
C MET A 172 1.87 0.24 -4.00
N ASP A 173 1.76 1.16 -3.03
CA ASP A 173 0.57 2.02 -2.87
C ASP A 173 0.39 2.95 -4.08
N MET A 174 1.46 3.57 -4.57
CA MET A 174 1.45 4.39 -5.78
C MET A 174 0.95 3.61 -7.01
N LEU A 175 1.54 2.43 -7.26
CA LEU A 175 1.15 1.55 -8.38
C LEU A 175 -0.30 1.08 -8.25
N PHE A 176 -0.72 0.72 -7.03
CA PHE A 176 -2.09 0.31 -6.75
C PHE A 176 -3.11 1.40 -7.05
N ILE A 177 -2.85 2.65 -6.62
CA ILE A 177 -3.73 3.80 -6.88
C ILE A 177 -3.85 4.07 -8.38
N LYS A 178 -2.79 3.82 -9.15
CA LYS A 178 -2.75 3.93 -10.61
C LYS A 178 -3.33 2.73 -11.35
N GLY A 179 -3.74 1.68 -10.64
CA GLY A 179 -4.29 0.46 -11.24
C GLY A 179 -3.26 -0.46 -11.90
N LYS A 180 -1.96 -0.23 -11.66
CA LYS A 180 -0.86 -1.06 -12.18
C LYS A 180 -0.60 -2.25 -11.24
N TYR A 181 -1.57 -3.15 -11.13
CA TYR A 181 -1.56 -4.20 -10.11
C TYR A 181 -0.50 -5.28 -10.36
N GLU A 182 -0.22 -5.60 -11.61
CA GLU A 182 0.82 -6.55 -12.03
C GLU A 182 2.20 -6.04 -11.63
N SER A 183 2.52 -4.78 -11.97
CA SER A 183 3.77 -4.13 -11.55
C SER A 183 3.86 -4.03 -10.02
N ALA A 184 2.75 -3.77 -9.33
CA ALA A 184 2.73 -3.75 -7.86
C ALA A 184 3.03 -5.14 -7.26
N LEU A 185 2.52 -6.21 -7.88
CA LEU A 185 2.83 -7.59 -7.49
C LEU A 185 4.31 -7.91 -7.72
N GLU A 186 4.89 -7.47 -8.83
CA GLU A 186 6.33 -7.65 -9.08
C GLU A 186 7.19 -6.95 -8.02
N VAL A 187 6.81 -5.75 -7.58
CA VAL A 187 7.49 -5.03 -6.49
C VAL A 187 7.40 -5.82 -5.17
N LEU A 188 6.25 -6.44 -4.87
CA LEU A 188 6.09 -7.30 -3.70
C LEU A 188 7.00 -8.55 -3.77
N LEU A 189 7.10 -9.17 -4.94
CA LEU A 189 7.98 -10.33 -5.15
C LEU A 189 9.45 -9.92 -5.02
N GLU A 190 9.82 -8.75 -5.54
CA GLU A 190 11.17 -8.21 -5.39
C GLU A 190 11.52 -7.93 -3.93
N MET A 191 10.58 -7.36 -3.16
CA MET A 191 10.74 -7.17 -1.71
C MET A 191 11.07 -8.50 -1.01
N LYS A 192 10.41 -9.58 -1.40
CA LYS A 192 10.66 -10.93 -0.87
C LYS A 192 12.02 -11.49 -1.33
N ASN A 193 12.40 -11.29 -2.58
CA ASN A 193 13.69 -11.72 -3.13
C ASN A 193 14.88 -11.03 -2.47
N GLN A 194 14.72 -9.75 -2.11
CA GLN A 194 15.73 -8.98 -1.37
C GLN A 194 15.72 -9.26 0.15
N ASP A 195 14.93 -10.23 0.62
CA ASP A 195 14.73 -10.60 2.02
C ASP A 195 14.34 -9.41 2.93
N VAL A 196 13.60 -8.44 2.35
CA VAL A 196 13.11 -7.29 3.11
C VAL A 196 11.90 -7.72 3.92
N LYS A 197 12.00 -7.59 5.25
CA LYS A 197 10.95 -8.03 6.18
C LYS A 197 9.59 -7.37 5.87
N PHE A 198 8.55 -8.19 5.74
CA PHE A 198 7.19 -7.73 5.56
C PHE A 198 6.66 -7.09 6.84
N THR A 199 5.92 -5.99 6.69
CA THR A 199 5.22 -5.32 7.78
C THR A 199 3.72 -5.52 7.68
N ILE A 200 2.98 -5.07 8.71
CA ILE A 200 1.51 -5.09 8.70
C ILE A 200 0.96 -4.39 7.45
N ASP A 201 1.57 -3.28 7.05
CA ASP A 201 1.20 -2.51 5.86
C ASP A 201 1.51 -3.27 4.56
N THR A 202 2.64 -3.99 4.52
CA THR A 202 2.99 -4.86 3.39
C THR A 202 1.92 -5.93 3.14
N TYR A 203 1.44 -6.59 4.20
CA TYR A 203 0.38 -7.59 4.06
C TYR A 203 -0.95 -6.99 3.59
N VAL A 204 -1.29 -5.76 4.02
CA VAL A 204 -2.47 -5.05 3.52
C VAL A 204 -2.36 -4.80 2.02
N LEU A 205 -1.21 -4.28 1.57
CA LEU A 205 -0.95 -4.01 0.16
C LEU A 205 -0.96 -5.30 -0.66
N ALA A 206 -0.22 -6.32 -0.23
CA ALA A 206 -0.11 -7.61 -0.90
C ALA A 206 -1.50 -8.24 -1.15
N PHE A 207 -2.33 -8.30 -0.12
CA PHE A 207 -3.66 -8.92 -0.26
C PHE A 207 -4.63 -8.04 -1.04
N ALA A 208 -4.50 -6.71 -0.96
CA ALA A 208 -5.27 -5.80 -1.81
C ALA A 208 -4.91 -5.98 -3.29
N ILE A 209 -3.61 -6.07 -3.62
CA ILE A 209 -3.10 -6.32 -4.98
C ILE A 209 -3.65 -7.65 -5.49
N CYS A 210 -3.52 -8.73 -4.71
CA CYS A 210 -4.05 -10.04 -5.10
C CYS A 210 -5.57 -10.01 -5.30
N TYR A 211 -6.30 -9.32 -4.43
CA TYR A 211 -7.75 -9.13 -4.58
C TYR A 211 -8.12 -8.41 -5.88
N LYS A 212 -7.34 -7.40 -6.30
CA LYS A 212 -7.57 -6.67 -7.54
C LYS A 212 -7.24 -7.46 -8.80
N LEU A 213 -6.16 -8.25 -8.77
CA LEU A 213 -5.78 -9.15 -9.87
C LEU A 213 -6.79 -10.28 -10.04
N ASN A 214 -7.24 -10.87 -8.93
CA ASN A 214 -8.27 -11.91 -8.90
C ASN A 214 -8.00 -13.10 -9.85
N SER A 215 -6.73 -13.44 -10.06
CA SER A 215 -6.30 -14.61 -10.84
C SER A 215 -5.99 -15.81 -9.91
N PRO A 216 -5.97 -17.05 -10.43
CA PRO A 216 -5.54 -18.22 -9.67
C PRO A 216 -4.13 -18.08 -9.09
N GLU A 217 -3.21 -17.45 -9.83
CA GLU A 217 -1.84 -17.17 -9.38
C GLU A 217 -1.84 -16.19 -8.20
N SER A 218 -2.63 -15.11 -8.29
CA SER A 218 -2.75 -14.12 -7.21
C SER A 218 -3.39 -14.73 -5.94
N PHE A 219 -4.34 -15.66 -6.10
CA PHE A 219 -4.92 -16.40 -4.99
C PHE A 219 -3.89 -17.31 -4.31
N LYS A 220 -3.11 -18.06 -5.11
CA LYS A 220 -2.01 -18.89 -4.61
C LYS A 220 -0.94 -18.07 -3.87
N ILE A 221 -0.58 -16.91 -4.38
CA ILE A 221 0.35 -16.00 -3.69
C ILE A 221 -0.24 -15.55 -2.35
N CYS A 222 -1.51 -15.15 -2.33
CA CYS A 222 -2.19 -14.71 -1.12
C CYS A 222 -2.25 -15.81 -0.04
N THR A 223 -2.53 -17.07 -0.43
CA THR A 223 -2.55 -18.21 0.52
C THR A 223 -1.16 -18.50 1.08
N ILE A 224 -0.13 -18.57 0.23
CA ILE A 224 1.26 -18.78 0.66
C ILE A 224 1.70 -17.70 1.64
N LEU A 225 1.50 -16.42 1.31
CA LEU A 225 1.90 -15.30 2.17
C LEU A 225 1.15 -15.31 3.51
N ARG A 226 -0.11 -15.72 3.53
CA ARG A 226 -0.90 -15.87 4.75
C ARG A 226 -0.37 -17.00 5.62
N GLU A 227 -0.05 -18.15 5.04
CA GLU A 227 0.53 -19.29 5.76
C GLU A 227 1.91 -18.95 6.33
N GLU A 228 2.78 -18.31 5.55
CA GLU A 228 4.08 -17.84 6.01
C GLU A 228 3.96 -16.84 7.17
N ALA A 229 3.02 -15.89 7.08
CA ALA A 229 2.75 -14.95 8.17
C ALA A 229 2.36 -15.69 9.46
N LEU A 230 1.48 -16.69 9.33
CA LEU A 230 1.01 -17.50 10.46
C LEU A 230 2.15 -18.32 11.09
N LEU A 231 3.00 -18.95 10.27
CA LEU A 231 4.14 -19.74 10.74
C LEU A 231 5.17 -18.87 11.48
N LYS A 232 5.39 -17.64 11.01
CA LYS A 232 6.30 -16.68 11.64
C LYS A 232 5.68 -15.96 12.84
N GLY A 233 4.40 -16.18 13.13
CA GLY A 233 3.67 -15.49 14.20
C GLY A 233 3.41 -13.99 13.92
N GLU A 234 3.43 -13.58 12.65
CA GLU A 234 3.17 -12.20 12.24
C GLU A 234 1.68 -11.85 12.39
N ILE A 235 1.40 -10.63 12.85
CA ILE A 235 0.03 -10.18 13.10
C ILE A 235 -0.55 -9.59 11.80
N LEU A 236 -1.54 -10.25 11.23
CA LEU A 236 -2.31 -9.71 10.11
C LEU A 236 -3.33 -8.70 10.59
N SER A 237 -3.39 -7.53 9.93
CA SER A 237 -4.41 -6.54 10.24
C SER A 237 -5.81 -7.03 9.83
N ARG A 238 -6.83 -6.49 10.50
CA ARG A 238 -8.25 -6.61 10.13
C ARG A 238 -8.47 -6.38 8.63
N ARG A 239 -7.82 -5.35 8.07
CA ARG A 239 -7.95 -4.97 6.66
C ARG A 239 -7.33 -6.02 5.71
N ALA A 240 -6.15 -6.53 6.06
CA ALA A 240 -5.51 -7.59 5.28
C ALA A 240 -6.39 -8.85 5.25
N SER A 241 -6.90 -9.30 6.41
CA SER A 241 -7.79 -10.46 6.48
C SER A 241 -9.05 -10.31 5.62
N CYS A 242 -9.66 -9.12 5.57
CA CYS A 242 -10.80 -8.86 4.69
C CYS A 242 -10.46 -9.08 3.22
N PHE A 243 -9.33 -8.57 2.73
CA PHE A 243 -8.92 -8.76 1.35
C PHE A 243 -8.69 -10.23 1.00
N ALA A 244 -8.04 -10.99 1.88
CA ALA A 244 -7.80 -12.41 1.68
C ALA A 244 -9.11 -13.21 1.61
N VAL A 245 -10.07 -12.92 2.51
CA VAL A 245 -11.39 -13.55 2.48
C VAL A 245 -12.16 -13.16 1.22
N ALA A 246 -12.15 -11.88 0.86
CA ALA A 246 -12.83 -11.39 -0.35
C ALA A 246 -12.31 -12.07 -1.62
N LEU A 247 -10.98 -12.21 -1.74
CA LEU A 247 -10.36 -12.90 -2.85
C LEU A 247 -10.77 -14.37 -2.91
N ALA A 248 -10.75 -15.08 -1.78
CA ALA A 248 -11.18 -16.48 -1.73
C ALA A 248 -12.64 -16.65 -2.19
N LEU A 249 -13.53 -15.73 -1.79
CA LEU A 249 -14.93 -15.75 -2.19
C LEU A 249 -15.09 -15.45 -3.70
N ASN A 250 -14.33 -14.49 -4.24
CA ASN A 250 -14.33 -14.22 -5.68
C ASN A 250 -13.85 -15.44 -6.49
N GLN A 251 -12.83 -16.16 -6.03
CA GLN A 251 -12.37 -17.38 -6.69
C GLN A 251 -13.44 -18.48 -6.68
N ILE A 252 -14.12 -18.68 -5.55
CA ILE A 252 -15.25 -19.63 -5.47
C ILE A 252 -16.34 -19.25 -6.49
N ILE A 253 -16.71 -17.97 -6.57
CA ILE A 253 -17.72 -17.49 -7.53
C ILE A 253 -17.26 -17.70 -8.98
N LEU A 254 -16.00 -17.43 -9.31
CA LEU A 254 -15.45 -17.66 -10.65
C LEU A 254 -15.48 -19.15 -11.03
N HIS A 255 -15.04 -20.04 -10.13
CA HIS A 255 -15.08 -21.48 -10.40
C HIS A 255 -16.52 -22.00 -10.57
N ILE A 256 -17.49 -21.46 -9.81
CA ILE A 256 -18.91 -21.74 -10.02
C ILE A 256 -19.39 -21.29 -11.40
N GLN A 257 -19.01 -20.08 -11.84
CA GLN A 257 -19.41 -19.54 -13.15
C GLN A 257 -18.79 -20.33 -14.31
N LEU A 258 -17.55 -20.80 -14.14
CA LEU A 258 -16.83 -21.62 -15.12
C LEU A 258 -17.20 -23.12 -15.05
N ASN A 259 -18.17 -23.49 -14.21
CA ASN A 259 -18.60 -24.87 -13.97
C ASN A 259 -17.45 -25.82 -13.53
N MET A 260 -16.39 -25.27 -12.94
CA MET A 260 -15.26 -26.01 -12.39
C MET A 260 -15.54 -26.42 -10.94
N LEU A 261 -16.54 -27.28 -10.76
CA LEU A 261 -17.10 -27.62 -9.45
C LEU A 261 -16.11 -28.41 -8.57
N GLU A 262 -15.23 -29.21 -9.16
CA GLU A 262 -14.16 -29.92 -8.43
C GLU A 262 -13.22 -28.98 -7.68
N ASN A 263 -12.85 -27.84 -8.31
CA ASN A 263 -11.96 -26.85 -7.71
C ASN A 263 -12.63 -26.13 -6.52
N VAL A 264 -13.95 -25.90 -6.60
CA VAL A 264 -14.72 -25.35 -5.48
C VAL A 264 -14.70 -26.30 -4.29
N ILE A 265 -14.89 -27.60 -4.55
CA ILE A 265 -14.79 -28.64 -3.51
C ILE A 265 -13.39 -28.70 -2.91
N GLU A 266 -12.33 -28.55 -3.72
CA GLU A 266 -10.95 -28.50 -3.23
C GLU A 266 -10.68 -27.29 -2.34
N ILE A 267 -11.17 -26.09 -2.71
CA ILE A 267 -11.06 -24.88 -1.88
C ILE A 267 -11.76 -25.06 -0.54
N LEU A 268 -12.98 -25.60 -0.54
CA LEU A 268 -13.75 -25.88 0.69
C LEU A 268 -13.05 -26.97 1.53
N LYS A 269 -12.52 -28.01 0.90
CA LYS A 269 -11.75 -29.08 1.54
C LYS A 269 -10.53 -28.51 2.26
N ASN A 270 -9.70 -27.72 1.57
CA ASN A 270 -8.52 -27.08 2.17
C ASN A 270 -8.89 -26.17 3.35
N ALA A 271 -10.04 -25.49 3.29
CA ALA A 271 -10.53 -24.67 4.39
C ALA A 271 -11.05 -25.48 5.59
N THR A 272 -11.42 -26.75 5.41
CA THR A 272 -11.83 -27.68 6.48
C THR A 272 -10.69 -28.53 7.03
N GLU A 273 -9.73 -28.92 6.19
CA GLU A 273 -8.64 -29.86 6.52
C GLU A 273 -7.32 -29.18 6.89
N GLY A 274 -7.17 -27.88 6.64
CA GLY A 274 -5.98 -27.14 7.03
C GLY A 274 -5.70 -27.30 8.53
N ASN A 275 -4.52 -27.84 8.86
CA ASN A 275 -3.98 -27.98 10.23
C ASN A 275 -3.83 -26.61 10.92
N LEU A 276 -4.95 -26.03 11.31
CA LEU A 276 -5.02 -24.75 12.00
C LEU A 276 -4.93 -25.05 13.49
N SER A 277 -3.81 -24.66 14.10
CA SER A 277 -3.58 -24.82 15.54
C SER A 277 -4.74 -24.22 16.35
N LYS A 278 -4.93 -24.68 17.60
CA LYS A 278 -5.96 -24.21 18.56
C LYS A 278 -6.01 -22.69 18.79
N TYR A 279 -5.06 -21.93 18.25
CA TYR A 279 -4.95 -20.47 18.33
C TYR A 279 -5.40 -19.74 17.05
N VAL A 280 -5.73 -20.47 15.98
CA VAL A 280 -6.04 -19.87 14.69
C VAL A 280 -7.56 -19.76 14.48
N LYS A 281 -8.01 -18.58 14.06
CA LYS A 281 -9.38 -18.39 13.56
C LYS A 281 -9.51 -19.01 12.17
N ARG A 282 -10.37 -20.02 12.06
CA ARG A 282 -10.65 -20.70 10.80
C ARG A 282 -11.36 -19.76 9.81
N GLN A 283 -11.21 -20.04 8.51
CA GLN A 283 -11.83 -19.22 7.46
C GLN A 283 -13.35 -19.31 7.56
N VAL A 284 -14.03 -18.16 7.56
CA VAL A 284 -15.49 -18.07 7.71
C VAL A 284 -16.12 -17.79 6.35
N PHE A 285 -17.13 -18.57 5.98
CA PHE A 285 -17.86 -18.49 4.72
C PHE A 285 -19.29 -18.01 4.96
N SER A 286 -19.76 -17.08 4.11
CA SER A 286 -21.17 -16.66 4.11
C SER A 286 -22.06 -17.83 3.66
N GLU A 287 -23.16 -18.02 4.37
CA GLU A 287 -24.20 -18.98 4.00
C GLU A 287 -24.76 -18.71 2.60
N GLU A 288 -24.82 -17.44 2.17
CA GLU A 288 -25.23 -17.07 0.82
C GLU A 288 -24.31 -17.65 -0.26
N VAL A 289 -23.00 -17.66 0.00
CA VAL A 289 -22.00 -18.20 -0.93
C VAL A 289 -22.09 -19.72 -0.96
N LEU A 290 -22.23 -20.36 0.20
CA LEU A 290 -22.39 -21.81 0.29
C LEU A 290 -23.70 -22.29 -0.35
N ALA A 291 -24.78 -21.52 -0.22
CA ALA A 291 -26.06 -21.79 -0.90
C ALA A 291 -25.90 -21.75 -2.43
N LYS A 292 -25.17 -20.77 -2.97
CA LYS A 292 -24.86 -20.69 -4.41
C LYS A 292 -24.00 -21.87 -4.87
N VAL A 293 -23.03 -22.32 -4.06
CA VAL A 293 -22.26 -23.55 -4.36
C VAL A 293 -23.20 -24.76 -4.41
N ARG A 294 -24.08 -24.91 -3.41
CA ARG A 294 -25.03 -26.04 -3.32
C ARG A 294 -25.96 -26.11 -4.52
N GLU A 295 -26.50 -24.97 -4.95
CA GLU A 295 -27.36 -24.88 -6.13
C GLU A 295 -26.65 -25.36 -7.40
N LYS A 296 -25.34 -25.13 -7.49
CA LYS A 296 -24.55 -25.42 -8.69
C LYS A 296 -24.02 -26.85 -8.73
N VAL A 297 -23.79 -27.47 -7.57
CA VAL A 297 -23.43 -28.89 -7.51
C VAL A 297 -24.63 -29.84 -7.56
N LYS A 298 -25.87 -29.33 -7.46
CA LYS A 298 -27.11 -30.14 -7.33
C LYS A 298 -27.27 -31.23 -8.38
N ASP A 299 -26.78 -30.99 -9.60
CA ASP A 299 -26.93 -31.89 -10.75
C ASP A 299 -25.80 -32.93 -10.86
N VAL A 300 -24.81 -32.89 -9.95
CA VAL A 300 -23.65 -33.81 -9.91
C VAL A 300 -23.61 -34.56 -8.57
N PRO A 301 -24.24 -35.74 -8.44
CA PRO A 301 -24.43 -36.44 -7.16
C PRO A 301 -23.13 -36.70 -6.36
N ALA A 302 -22.03 -36.98 -7.06
CA ALA A 302 -20.73 -37.20 -6.43
C ALA A 302 -20.16 -35.92 -5.76
N LEU A 303 -20.44 -34.75 -6.32
CA LEU A 303 -20.02 -33.46 -5.76
C LEU A 303 -21.00 -32.97 -4.69
N VAL A 304 -22.30 -33.28 -4.80
CA VAL A 304 -23.28 -33.01 -3.74
C VAL A 304 -22.88 -33.71 -2.44
N ALA A 305 -22.56 -35.01 -2.50
CA ALA A 305 -22.17 -35.77 -1.31
C ALA A 305 -20.91 -35.20 -0.65
N LYS A 306 -19.89 -34.84 -1.45
CA LYS A 306 -18.67 -34.19 -0.95
C LYS A 306 -18.94 -32.80 -0.39
N PHE A 307 -19.77 -32.01 -1.05
CA PHE A 307 -20.14 -30.68 -0.58
C PHE A 307 -20.88 -30.74 0.76
N ASP A 308 -21.89 -31.61 0.89
CA ASP A 308 -22.68 -31.73 2.11
C ASP A 308 -21.81 -32.21 3.30
N GLU A 309 -20.84 -33.10 3.06
CA GLU A 309 -19.84 -33.49 4.07
C GLU A 309 -18.99 -32.28 4.52
N LEU A 310 -18.44 -31.52 3.57
CA LEU A 310 -17.62 -30.34 3.85
C LEU A 310 -18.44 -29.23 4.51
N TYR A 311 -19.67 -29.00 4.06
CA TYR A 311 -20.61 -28.04 4.63
C TYR A 311 -20.92 -28.39 6.09
N GLY A 312 -21.19 -29.66 6.38
CA GLY A 312 -21.36 -30.16 7.74
C GLY A 312 -20.13 -29.88 8.61
N LYS A 313 -18.92 -30.16 8.10
CA LYS A 313 -17.66 -29.86 8.82
C LYS A 313 -17.49 -28.37 9.09
N LEU A 314 -17.79 -27.50 8.11
CA LEU A 314 -17.75 -26.04 8.26
C LEU A 314 -18.76 -25.53 9.29
N HIS A 315 -19.94 -26.15 9.35
CA HIS A 315 -20.99 -25.76 10.30
C HIS A 315 -20.60 -26.14 11.73
N VAL A 316 -20.14 -27.37 11.95
CA VAL A 316 -19.68 -27.86 13.26
C VAL A 316 -18.47 -27.07 13.77
N SER A 317 -17.61 -26.60 12.87
CA SER A 317 -16.42 -25.81 13.22
C SER A 317 -16.71 -24.31 13.44
N GLY A 318 -17.96 -23.86 13.29
CA GLY A 318 -18.33 -22.44 13.40
C GLY A 318 -17.75 -21.56 12.28
N GLN A 319 -17.47 -22.16 11.11
CA GLN A 319 -16.95 -21.48 9.93
C GLN A 319 -18.05 -20.99 8.97
N VAL A 320 -19.32 -21.15 9.33
CA VAL A 320 -20.45 -20.63 8.54
C VAL A 320 -21.07 -19.43 9.25
N THR A 321 -21.34 -18.37 8.50
CA THR A 321 -21.95 -17.14 9.02
C THR A 321 -23.22 -16.80 8.26
N THR A 322 -24.26 -16.39 9.00
CA THR A 322 -25.53 -15.89 8.47
C THR A 322 -25.45 -14.46 7.91
N TYR A 323 -24.34 -13.76 8.15
CA TYR A 323 -24.07 -12.47 7.53
C TYR A 323 -24.01 -12.58 6.00
N SER A 324 -24.61 -11.62 5.29
CA SER A 324 -24.49 -11.48 3.83
C SER A 324 -23.03 -11.33 3.43
N LEU A 325 -22.71 -11.62 2.16
CA LEU A 325 -21.34 -11.45 1.64
C LEU A 325 -20.74 -10.08 2.02
N ASP A 326 -21.49 -9.00 1.81
CA ASP A 326 -21.10 -7.64 2.19
C ASP A 326 -20.92 -7.45 3.69
N ALA A 327 -21.76 -8.08 4.51
CA ALA A 327 -21.63 -8.05 5.96
C ALA A 327 -20.45 -8.90 6.45
N VAL A 328 -20.08 -10.01 5.81
CA VAL A 328 -18.85 -10.79 6.09
C VAL A 328 -17.60 -10.02 5.68
N LEU A 329 -17.67 -9.26 4.60
CA LEU A 329 -16.59 -8.34 4.19
C LEU A 329 -16.41 -7.19 5.19
N CYS A 330 -17.48 -6.79 5.90
CA CYS A 330 -17.48 -5.73 6.90
C CYS A 330 -17.29 -6.22 8.36
N HIS A 331 -17.64 -7.47 8.68
CA HIS A 331 -17.48 -8.11 9.98
C HIS A 331 -16.14 -8.84 10.08
N ILE A 332 -15.45 -8.69 11.20
CA ILE A 332 -14.38 -9.63 11.59
C ILE A 332 -14.82 -10.36 12.84
N PRO A 333 -14.59 -11.68 12.93
CA PRO A 333 -14.86 -12.46 14.13
C PRO A 333 -14.20 -11.80 15.33
N GLY A 334 -14.99 -11.47 16.36
CA GLY A 334 -14.50 -10.82 17.58
C GLY A 334 -13.35 -11.61 18.20
N GLY A 335 -12.24 -10.93 18.52
CA GLY A 335 -11.32 -11.45 19.53
C GLY A 335 -12.09 -11.56 20.84
N ARG A 336 -11.76 -12.57 21.67
CA ARG A 336 -12.36 -12.80 22.99
C ARG A 336 -12.67 -11.47 23.68
N LYS A 337 -13.91 -11.32 24.15
CA LYS A 337 -14.34 -10.20 24.98
C LYS A 337 -13.36 -10.06 26.15
N SER A 338 -12.49 -9.05 26.12
CA SER A 338 -12.01 -8.49 27.38
C SER A 338 -13.19 -7.74 27.99
N HIS A 339 -13.39 -7.91 29.29
CA HIS A 339 -14.38 -7.18 30.05
C HIS A 339 -14.14 -5.67 29.90
N MET A 340 -14.88 -5.01 29.02
CA MET A 340 -15.13 -3.57 29.04
C MET A 340 -16.63 -3.33 28.83
N PHE A 341 -17.45 -3.87 29.74
CA PHE A 341 -18.61 -3.11 30.18
C PHE A 341 -18.06 -1.85 30.86
N LEU A 342 -18.63 -0.70 30.55
CA LEU A 342 -18.21 0.66 30.94
C LEU A 342 -17.23 1.33 29.96
N LEU A 343 -17.78 1.83 28.85
CA LEU A 343 -17.53 3.20 28.37
C LEU A 343 -18.57 3.60 27.31
N ASN A 344 -19.83 3.18 27.51
CA ASN A 344 -20.97 3.69 26.73
C ASN A 344 -21.50 4.96 27.41
N LYS A 345 -20.81 6.08 27.19
CA LYS A 345 -21.31 7.46 27.42
C LYS A 345 -20.30 8.47 26.87
N ARG A 346 -20.25 8.64 25.54
CA ARG A 346 -19.67 9.84 24.90
C ARG A 346 -20.46 10.17 23.63
N MET A 347 -21.60 10.82 23.81
CA MET A 347 -22.48 11.36 22.74
C MET A 347 -22.08 12.78 22.29
N VAL A 348 -20.80 13.16 22.36
CA VAL A 348 -20.33 14.51 21.98
C VAL A 348 -18.97 14.44 21.30
N SER A 349 -18.85 15.09 20.14
CA SER A 349 -17.58 15.27 19.41
C SER A 349 -16.60 16.12 20.22
N ARG A 350 -15.38 15.60 20.49
CA ARG A 350 -14.29 16.37 21.13
C ARG A 350 -13.64 17.43 20.24
N ARG A 351 -13.99 17.50 18.96
CA ARG A 351 -13.50 18.57 18.06
C ARG A 351 -14.48 19.73 17.91
N THR A 352 -15.76 19.55 18.23
CA THR A 352 -16.80 20.56 17.95
C THR A 352 -17.84 20.77 19.05
N PHE A 353 -17.84 19.98 20.14
CA PHE A 353 -18.75 20.13 21.28
C PHE A 353 -20.25 20.27 20.92
N GLN A 354 -20.74 19.63 19.85
CA GLN A 354 -22.17 19.60 19.53
C GLN A 354 -22.72 18.17 19.34
N PRO A 355 -24.01 17.93 19.65
CA PRO A 355 -24.67 16.64 19.42
C PRO A 355 -25.02 16.47 17.93
N LEU A 356 -24.73 15.30 17.37
CA LEU A 356 -25.06 14.97 15.97
C LEU A 356 -26.52 14.53 15.86
N GLY A 357 -27.41 15.49 15.69
CA GLY A 357 -28.81 15.26 15.34
C GLY A 357 -29.53 16.60 15.18
N GLN A 358 -30.06 16.85 13.97
CA GLN A 358 -30.65 18.11 13.47
C GLN A 358 -29.56 19.06 12.95
N SER A 359 -29.49 19.42 11.67
CA SER A 359 -30.57 19.99 10.86
C SER A 359 -30.51 19.56 9.39
N LEU A 360 -31.62 18.99 8.93
CA LEU A 360 -32.11 19.02 7.55
C LEU A 360 -32.76 20.40 7.28
N LEU A 361 -32.73 20.85 6.01
CA LEU A 361 -33.43 22.02 5.40
C LEU A 361 -32.78 23.38 5.73
N ALA A 362 -32.60 24.33 4.81
CA ALA A 362 -33.08 24.55 3.44
C ALA A 362 -32.05 25.42 2.67
N GLU A 363 -32.39 25.68 1.40
CA GLU A 363 -31.81 26.60 0.40
C GLU A 363 -31.13 27.87 0.90
#